data_AF-A0A528CG89-F1
#
_entry.id   AF-A0A528CG89-F1
#
_cell.length_a   1.000
_cell.length_b   1.000
_cell.length_c   1.000
_cell.angle_alpha   90.00
_cell.angle_beta   90.00
_cell.angle_gamma   90.00
#
_symmetry.space_group_name_H-M   'P 1'
#
loop_
_entity.id
_entity.type
_entity.pdbx_description
1 polymer ?
#
loop_
_entity_poly.entity_id
_entity_poly.type
_entity_poly.pdbx_seq_one_letter_code
_entity_poly.pdbx_strand_id
1 'polypeptide(L)'
;LQYISYYHPPDYIRSLSHAYTRERSPSAKNAIGQILLNSRMAAFGRRPICQDTGLVVVFAKVGMDARIKSTASFADLVNEGVRQAYLDPDNPLRASIVADPLATRINTRDNTPAVVHVDLVQGNQIEITIAAKGGGSENKARFTTLNPSASVSDWVVNTVSTLGSGWCPPGLISVGIGGSAEKAMLLAKEAMNEPIDMAELIAMGASSAEEGLRIELYERINALGIGAQGLGGLTTVVDVKVATYPTHAASKPVALIPQCAANRHLKFTLDGSGPITLQ
;
A
#
# COMPACT_ATOMS: atom_id res chain seq x y z
N LEU A 1 -12.60 -3.42 6.09
CA LEU A 1 -12.78 -2.59 4.87
C LEU A 1 -13.47 -1.27 5.18
N GLN A 2 -14.65 -1.27 5.81
CA GLN A 2 -15.32 -0.05 6.28
C GLN A 2 -14.38 0.86 7.09
N TYR A 3 -13.75 0.33 8.14
CA TYR A 3 -12.77 1.06 8.97
C TYR A 3 -11.67 1.77 8.16
N ILE A 4 -10.95 1.02 7.30
CA ILE A 4 -9.88 1.58 6.46
C ILE A 4 -10.39 2.46 5.32
N SER A 5 -11.71 2.54 5.09
CA SER A 5 -12.27 3.44 4.08
C SER A 5 -12.24 4.89 4.57
N TYR A 6 -12.42 5.13 5.87
CA TYR A 6 -12.54 6.47 6.47
C TYR A 6 -11.48 6.80 7.54
N TYR A 7 -10.70 5.83 8.02
CA TYR A 7 -9.53 6.06 8.86
C TYR A 7 -8.23 5.83 8.11
N HIS A 8 -7.33 6.81 8.17
CA HIS A 8 -5.93 6.58 7.85
C HIS A 8 -5.19 5.95 9.02
N PRO A 9 -4.13 5.17 8.76
CA PRO A 9 -3.16 4.76 9.77
C PRO A 9 -2.58 5.97 10.54
N PRO A 10 -2.43 5.88 11.89
CA PRO A 10 -1.92 6.99 12.70
C PRO A 10 -0.50 7.44 12.36
N ASP A 11 0.36 6.51 11.94
CA ASP A 11 1.73 6.73 11.48
C ASP A 11 1.79 7.58 10.18
N TYR A 12 0.87 7.33 9.24
CA TYR A 12 0.71 8.14 8.04
C TYR A 12 0.30 9.57 8.38
N ILE A 13 -0.67 9.76 9.27
CA ILE A 13 -1.11 11.10 9.71
C ILE A 13 0.01 11.85 10.42
N ARG A 14 0.77 11.18 11.30
CA ARG A 14 1.92 11.79 11.99
C ARG A 14 2.98 12.24 10.99
N SER A 15 3.35 11.37 10.06
CA SER A 15 4.36 11.65 9.05
C SER A 15 3.94 12.78 8.12
N LEU A 16 2.68 12.79 7.68
CA LEU A 16 2.13 13.84 6.85
C LEU A 16 1.99 15.18 7.61
N SER A 17 1.70 15.13 8.91
CA SER A 17 1.69 16.33 9.77
C SER A 17 3.10 16.93 9.91
N HIS A 18 4.12 16.10 10.09
CA HIS A 18 5.52 16.54 10.09
C HIS A 18 5.94 17.13 8.72
N ALA A 19 5.44 16.55 7.62
CA ALA A 19 5.64 17.10 6.27
C ALA A 19 4.97 18.48 6.14
N TYR A 20 3.74 18.64 6.61
CA TYR A 20 3.02 19.93 6.61
C TYR A 20 3.79 21.03 7.36
N THR A 21 4.35 20.71 8.54
CA THR A 21 5.06 21.71 9.35
C THR A 21 6.35 22.18 8.71
N ARG A 22 7.08 21.29 8.02
CA ARG A 22 8.36 21.64 7.36
C ARG A 22 8.20 22.25 5.97
N GLU A 23 7.05 22.03 5.32
CA GLU A 23 6.84 22.44 3.92
C GLU A 23 6.94 23.96 3.78
N ARG A 24 7.70 24.38 2.75
CA ARG A 24 7.99 25.77 2.43
C ARG A 24 7.19 26.26 1.24
N SER A 25 6.89 25.38 0.29
CA SER A 25 6.06 25.68 -0.87
C SER A 25 4.61 25.91 -0.44
N PRO A 26 4.02 27.10 -0.65
CA PRO A 26 2.63 27.36 -0.25
C PRO A 26 1.63 26.43 -0.92
N SER A 27 1.83 26.09 -2.20
CA SER A 27 0.99 25.17 -2.96
C SER A 27 1.05 23.75 -2.39
N ALA A 28 2.26 23.23 -2.15
CA ALA A 28 2.42 21.89 -1.57
C ALA A 28 1.90 21.82 -0.14
N LYS A 29 2.15 22.86 0.68
CA LYS A 29 1.65 22.93 2.05
C LYS A 29 0.12 22.91 2.09
N ASN A 30 -0.53 23.66 1.19
CA ASN A 30 -1.98 23.64 1.05
C ASN A 30 -2.49 22.26 0.61
N ALA A 31 -1.83 21.60 -0.34
CA ALA A 31 -2.20 20.26 -0.77
C ALA A 31 -2.09 19.23 0.38
N ILE A 32 -1.02 19.27 1.17
CA ILE A 32 -0.88 18.44 2.37
C ILE A 32 -1.98 18.75 3.38
N GLY A 33 -2.27 20.03 3.62
CA GLY A 33 -3.34 20.47 4.51
C GLY A 33 -4.72 19.98 4.09
N GLN A 34 -5.00 19.94 2.79
CA GLN A 34 -6.24 19.37 2.25
C GLN A 34 -6.34 17.87 2.50
N ILE A 35 -5.24 17.10 2.37
CA ILE A 35 -5.23 15.67 2.68
C ILE A 35 -5.51 15.44 4.17
N LEU A 36 -4.88 16.22 5.06
CA LEU A 36 -5.12 16.14 6.51
C LEU A 36 -6.56 16.51 6.88
N LEU A 37 -7.10 17.59 6.31
CA LEU A 37 -8.48 18.00 6.52
C LEU A 37 -9.46 16.93 6.02
N ASN A 38 -9.24 16.41 4.81
CA ASN A 38 -10.04 15.33 4.25
C ASN A 38 -10.00 14.08 5.13
N SER A 39 -8.82 13.69 5.64
CA SER A 39 -8.70 12.58 6.59
C SER A 39 -9.55 12.80 7.84
N ARG A 40 -9.52 14.00 8.41
CA ARG A 40 -10.32 14.35 9.59
C ARG A 40 -11.81 14.27 9.26
N MET A 41 -12.24 14.87 8.15
CA MET A 41 -13.63 14.88 7.72
C MET A 41 -14.16 13.47 7.41
N ALA A 42 -13.35 12.63 6.76
CA ALA A 42 -13.66 11.23 6.50
C ALA A 42 -13.93 10.47 7.80
N ALA A 43 -13.03 10.60 8.78
CA ALA A 43 -13.17 9.98 10.09
C ALA A 43 -14.45 10.42 10.84
N PHE A 44 -14.75 11.73 10.86
CA PHE A 44 -15.96 12.25 11.52
C PHE A 44 -17.24 11.86 10.79
N GLY A 45 -17.24 11.98 9.46
CA GLY A 45 -18.41 11.71 8.63
C GLY A 45 -18.64 10.23 8.33
N ARG A 46 -17.69 9.35 8.71
CA ARG A 46 -17.66 7.94 8.30
C ARG A 46 -17.84 7.79 6.78
N ARG A 47 -17.14 8.63 6.02
CA ARG A 47 -17.18 8.67 4.54
C ARG A 47 -15.83 8.29 3.97
N PRO A 48 -15.78 7.60 2.81
CA PRO A 48 -14.52 7.19 2.23
C PRO A 48 -13.58 8.38 1.97
N ILE A 49 -12.31 8.22 2.35
CA ILE A 49 -11.23 9.20 2.15
C ILE A 49 -11.05 9.55 0.67
N CYS A 50 -11.34 8.62 -0.23
CA CYS A 50 -11.17 8.77 -1.67
C CYS A 50 -12.37 8.19 -2.40
N GLN A 51 -12.79 8.87 -3.47
CA GLN A 51 -13.83 8.40 -4.38
C GLN A 51 -13.49 7.03 -4.98
N ASP A 52 -12.21 6.74 -5.17
CA ASP A 52 -11.73 5.41 -5.51
C ASP A 52 -11.52 4.58 -4.26
N THR A 53 -12.55 3.85 -3.85
CA THR A 53 -12.49 2.93 -2.72
C THR A 53 -11.59 1.71 -2.97
N GLY A 54 -11.07 1.55 -4.20
CA GLY A 54 -9.99 0.64 -4.54
C GLY A 54 -10.42 -0.80 -4.76
N LEU A 55 -9.51 -1.60 -5.32
CA LEU A 55 -9.60 -3.06 -5.31
C LEU A 55 -9.12 -3.60 -3.95
N VAL A 56 -9.66 -4.74 -3.53
CA VAL A 56 -9.25 -5.37 -2.28
C VAL A 56 -8.12 -6.35 -2.55
N VAL A 57 -7.02 -6.19 -1.81
CA VAL A 57 -5.92 -7.16 -1.77
C VAL A 57 -5.82 -7.70 -0.35
N VAL A 58 -5.70 -9.02 -0.23
CA VAL A 58 -5.56 -9.72 1.05
C VAL A 58 -4.29 -10.55 1.03
N PHE A 59 -3.44 -10.36 2.03
CA PHE A 59 -2.35 -11.27 2.37
C PHE A 59 -2.74 -12.02 3.63
N ALA A 60 -2.89 -13.33 3.54
CA ALA A 60 -3.23 -14.19 4.67
C ALA A 60 -2.09 -15.16 4.96
N LYS A 61 -1.57 -15.13 6.19
CA LYS A 61 -0.69 -16.16 6.71
C LYS A 61 -1.53 -17.10 7.56
N VAL A 62 -1.79 -18.30 7.03
CA VAL A 62 -2.67 -19.29 7.64
C VAL A 62 -1.80 -20.33 8.34
N GLY A 63 -1.94 -20.41 9.66
CA GLY A 63 -1.32 -21.45 10.46
C GLY A 63 -1.75 -22.85 10.02
N MET A 64 -0.81 -23.78 9.85
CA MET A 64 -1.09 -25.16 9.46
C MET A 64 -2.00 -25.89 10.46
N ASP A 65 -2.02 -25.46 11.73
CA ASP A 65 -2.90 -25.99 12.77
C ASP A 65 -4.22 -25.21 12.89
N ALA A 66 -4.40 -24.13 12.13
CA ALA A 66 -5.66 -23.39 12.09
C ALA A 66 -6.77 -24.27 11.48
N ARG A 67 -7.99 -24.15 12.02
CA ARG A 67 -9.17 -24.89 11.53
C ARG A 67 -10.27 -23.90 11.19
N ILE A 68 -10.61 -23.84 9.90
CA ILE A 68 -11.67 -22.97 9.38
C ILE A 68 -12.92 -23.82 9.18
N LYS A 69 -13.95 -23.60 10.00
CA LYS A 69 -15.21 -24.34 9.93
C LYS A 69 -16.10 -23.78 8.82
N SER A 70 -15.79 -24.12 7.56
CA SER A 70 -16.56 -23.72 6.38
C SER A 70 -16.45 -24.76 5.26
N THR A 71 -17.49 -24.83 4.42
CA THR A 71 -17.45 -25.58 3.15
C THR A 71 -17.01 -24.70 1.97
N ALA A 72 -16.99 -23.38 2.15
CA ALA A 72 -16.53 -22.42 1.14
C ALA A 72 -15.01 -22.30 1.15
N SER A 73 -14.42 -21.93 0.00
CA SER A 73 -12.97 -21.69 -0.06
C SER A 73 -12.58 -20.46 0.76
N PHE A 74 -11.30 -20.34 1.14
CA PHE A 74 -10.80 -19.15 1.83
C PHE A 74 -11.05 -17.87 1.03
N ALA A 75 -10.87 -17.93 -0.29
CA ALA A 75 -11.15 -16.80 -1.18
C ALA A 75 -12.63 -16.42 -1.21
N ASP A 76 -13.56 -17.39 -1.18
CA ASP A 76 -15.00 -17.11 -1.12
C ASP A 76 -15.39 -16.43 0.19
N LEU A 77 -14.82 -16.86 1.32
CA LEU A 77 -15.02 -16.23 2.63
C LEU A 77 -14.53 -14.78 2.62
N VAL A 78 -13.36 -14.51 2.03
CA VAL A 78 -12.85 -13.15 1.85
C VAL A 78 -13.78 -12.33 0.95
N ASN A 79 -14.19 -12.88 -0.20
CA ASN A 79 -15.07 -12.20 -1.15
C ASN A 79 -16.43 -11.86 -0.54
N GLU A 80 -16.97 -12.71 0.32
CA GLU A 80 -18.20 -12.39 1.05
C GLU A 80 -18.00 -11.21 2.01
N GLY A 81 -16.88 -11.17 2.74
CA GLY A 81 -16.52 -9.99 3.54
C GLY A 81 -16.33 -8.71 2.71
N VAL A 82 -15.77 -8.82 1.50
CA VAL A 82 -15.67 -7.70 0.56
C VAL A 82 -17.05 -7.23 0.13
N ARG A 83 -17.92 -8.14 -0.32
CA ARG A 83 -19.28 -7.83 -0.76
C ARG A 83 -20.07 -7.12 0.32
N GLN A 84 -20.06 -7.66 1.54
CA GLN A 84 -20.74 -7.05 2.68
C GLN A 84 -20.23 -5.65 2.97
N ALA A 85 -18.91 -5.45 2.94
CA ALA A 85 -18.34 -4.12 3.18
C ALA A 85 -18.68 -3.11 2.09
N TYR A 86 -18.72 -3.51 0.82
CA TYR A 86 -19.00 -2.58 -0.28
C TYR A 86 -20.49 -2.29 -0.46
N LEU A 87 -21.35 -3.23 -0.09
CA LEU A 87 -22.82 -3.11 -0.11
C LEU A 87 -23.42 -2.64 1.22
N ASP A 88 -22.59 -2.24 2.18
CA ASP A 88 -23.04 -1.71 3.47
C ASP A 88 -24.01 -0.54 3.24
N PRO A 89 -25.28 -0.64 3.72
CA PRO A 89 -26.29 0.37 3.46
C PRO A 89 -26.02 1.70 4.16
N ASP A 90 -25.25 1.68 5.27
CA ASP A 90 -24.96 2.87 6.07
C ASP A 90 -23.75 3.63 5.51
N ASN A 91 -22.81 2.94 4.85
CA ASN A 91 -21.68 3.55 4.15
C ASN A 91 -21.29 2.81 2.87
N PRO A 92 -22.08 2.93 1.78
CA PRO A 92 -21.81 2.23 0.54
C PRO A 92 -20.48 2.70 -0.08
N LEU A 93 -19.67 1.73 -0.51
CA LEU A 93 -18.39 1.99 -1.18
C LEU A 93 -18.55 1.87 -2.69
N ARG A 94 -17.60 2.40 -3.46
CA ARG A 94 -17.65 2.38 -4.93
C ARG A 94 -17.12 1.06 -5.49
N ALA A 95 -18.01 0.22 -6.03
CA ALA A 95 -17.61 -0.95 -6.81
C ALA A 95 -16.87 -0.53 -8.10
N SER A 96 -15.62 -0.94 -8.20
CA SER A 96 -14.68 -0.53 -9.25
C SER A 96 -14.12 -1.72 -10.05
N ILE A 97 -14.52 -2.96 -9.71
CA ILE A 97 -14.13 -4.18 -10.42
C ILE A 97 -15.06 -4.42 -11.62
N VAL A 98 -14.45 -4.84 -12.73
CA VAL A 98 -15.14 -5.30 -13.94
C VAL A 98 -14.92 -6.80 -14.11
N ALA A 99 -15.96 -7.54 -14.50
CA ALA A 99 -15.92 -8.99 -14.62
C ALA A 99 -15.07 -9.43 -15.84
N ASP A 100 -15.21 -8.74 -16.95
CA ASP A 100 -14.55 -9.05 -18.21
C ASP A 100 -13.54 -7.94 -18.55
N PRO A 101 -12.23 -8.17 -18.37
CA PRO A 101 -11.22 -7.14 -18.63
C PRO A 101 -10.99 -6.89 -20.13
N LEU A 102 -11.41 -7.79 -21.03
CA LEU A 102 -11.07 -7.76 -22.46
C LEU A 102 -12.15 -7.12 -23.33
N ALA A 103 -13.42 -7.46 -23.09
CA ALA A 103 -14.51 -7.01 -23.96
C ALA A 103 -15.54 -6.15 -23.22
N THR A 104 -16.51 -6.77 -22.57
CA THR A 104 -17.73 -6.10 -22.11
C THR A 104 -17.50 -5.17 -20.93
N ARG A 105 -16.48 -5.43 -20.10
CA ARG A 105 -16.11 -4.61 -18.93
C ARG A 105 -17.29 -4.27 -18.01
N ILE A 106 -18.23 -5.20 -17.87
CA ILE A 106 -19.39 -5.05 -17.00
C ILE A 106 -18.94 -5.01 -15.53
N ASN A 107 -19.37 -3.99 -14.78
CA ASN A 107 -19.06 -3.82 -13.37
C ASN A 107 -19.71 -4.92 -12.52
N THR A 108 -18.98 -5.47 -11.54
CA THR A 108 -19.49 -6.56 -10.66
C THR A 108 -20.48 -6.07 -9.61
N ARG A 109 -20.56 -4.75 -9.39
CA ARG A 109 -21.45 -4.04 -8.47
C ARG A 109 -21.24 -4.32 -6.97
N ASP A 110 -20.38 -5.26 -6.63
CA ASP A 110 -20.01 -5.60 -5.25
C ASP A 110 -18.50 -5.53 -4.98
N ASN A 111 -17.71 -5.08 -5.98
CA ASN A 111 -16.26 -4.96 -5.94
C ASN A 111 -15.49 -6.29 -5.76
N THR A 112 -16.16 -7.43 -5.95
CA THR A 112 -15.53 -8.74 -6.01
C THR A 112 -15.11 -9.08 -7.45
N PRO A 113 -14.15 -10.01 -7.67
CA PRO A 113 -13.34 -10.69 -6.64
C PRO A 113 -12.21 -9.81 -6.07
N ALA A 114 -11.84 -10.09 -4.83
CA ALA A 114 -10.60 -9.62 -4.23
C ALA A 114 -9.40 -10.41 -4.77
N VAL A 115 -8.21 -9.81 -4.71
CA VAL A 115 -6.94 -10.50 -4.97
C VAL A 115 -6.45 -11.09 -3.64
N VAL A 116 -6.42 -12.42 -3.53
CA VAL A 116 -6.11 -13.13 -2.28
C VAL A 116 -4.82 -13.91 -2.41
N HIS A 117 -3.84 -13.59 -1.57
CA HIS A 117 -2.59 -14.31 -1.39
C HIS A 117 -2.63 -15.08 -0.07
N VAL A 118 -2.30 -16.37 -0.11
CA VAL A 118 -2.31 -17.24 1.07
C VAL A 118 -0.96 -17.92 1.20
N ASP A 119 -0.29 -17.67 2.32
CA ASP A 119 0.93 -18.35 2.74
C ASP A 119 0.61 -19.28 3.92
N LEU A 120 1.04 -20.54 3.84
CA LEU A 120 0.93 -21.48 4.95
C LEU A 120 2.12 -21.31 5.89
N VAL A 121 1.85 -21.10 7.17
CA VAL A 121 2.87 -20.87 8.21
C VAL A 121 2.67 -21.83 9.38
N GLN A 122 3.67 -21.94 10.27
CA GLN A 122 3.52 -22.73 11.49
C GLN A 122 2.53 -22.06 12.47
N GLY A 123 1.92 -22.87 13.35
CA GLY A 123 1.01 -22.40 14.39
C GLY A 123 -0.47 -22.54 14.02
N ASN A 124 -1.34 -22.00 14.88
CA ASN A 124 -2.80 -22.17 14.82
C ASN A 124 -3.57 -20.87 14.56
N GLN A 125 -2.87 -19.76 14.29
CA GLN A 125 -3.47 -18.45 14.06
C GLN A 125 -3.56 -18.13 12.56
N ILE A 126 -4.42 -17.18 12.22
CA ILE A 126 -4.51 -16.60 10.88
C ILE A 126 -4.21 -15.11 10.98
N GLU A 127 -3.07 -14.68 10.46
CA GLU A 127 -2.73 -13.27 10.30
C GLU A 127 -3.26 -12.78 8.94
N ILE A 128 -3.99 -11.67 8.94
CA ILE A 128 -4.58 -11.07 7.74
C ILE A 128 -4.11 -9.63 7.65
N THR A 129 -3.47 -9.29 6.52
CA THR A 129 -3.30 -7.91 6.07
C THR A 129 -4.26 -7.65 4.93
N ILE A 130 -5.20 -6.72 5.13
CA ILE A 130 -6.16 -6.31 4.11
C ILE A 130 -5.84 -4.88 3.67
N ALA A 131 -5.84 -4.65 2.36
CA ALA A 131 -5.58 -3.33 1.77
C ALA A 131 -6.64 -2.99 0.71
N ALA A 132 -6.99 -1.70 0.65
CA ALA A 132 -7.89 -1.14 -0.36
C ALA A 132 -7.10 -0.25 -1.32
N LYS A 133 -6.67 -0.83 -2.44
CA LYS A 133 -5.68 -0.23 -3.34
C LYS A 133 -6.35 0.53 -4.48
N GLY A 134 -6.10 1.84 -4.54
CA GLY A 134 -6.64 2.69 -5.61
C GLY A 134 -6.00 2.39 -6.96
N GLY A 135 -6.79 2.36 -8.02
CA GLY A 135 -6.33 2.04 -9.37
C GLY A 135 -5.28 3.01 -9.90
N GLY A 136 -5.35 4.29 -9.50
CA GLY A 136 -4.38 5.31 -9.89
C GLY A 136 -2.94 4.99 -9.46
N SER A 137 -2.76 4.50 -8.23
CA SER A 137 -1.44 4.08 -7.75
C SER A 137 -1.07 2.66 -8.15
N GLU A 138 -2.05 1.77 -8.29
CA GLU A 138 -1.85 0.41 -8.82
C GLU A 138 -1.23 0.44 -10.22
N ASN A 139 -1.77 1.25 -11.12
CA ASN A 139 -1.33 1.37 -12.51
C ASN A 139 0.07 2.00 -12.67
N LYS A 140 0.65 2.50 -11.58
CA LYS A 140 2.02 3.03 -11.54
C LYS A 140 3.04 2.00 -11.04
N ALA A 141 2.62 0.76 -10.79
CA ALA A 141 3.55 -0.35 -10.56
C ALA A 141 4.50 -0.51 -11.76
N ARG A 142 5.78 -0.73 -11.49
CA ARG A 142 6.83 -0.95 -12.49
C ARG A 142 7.66 -2.15 -12.09
N PHE A 143 8.13 -2.87 -13.10
CA PHE A 143 8.98 -4.02 -12.94
C PHE A 143 10.11 -3.97 -13.96
N THR A 144 11.29 -4.43 -13.57
CA THR A 144 12.40 -4.70 -14.47
C THR A 144 13.25 -5.83 -13.93
N THR A 145 14.08 -6.43 -14.79
CA THR A 145 15.19 -7.27 -14.36
C THR A 145 16.47 -6.52 -14.67
N LEU A 146 17.15 -6.06 -13.62
CA LEU A 146 18.42 -5.36 -13.76
C LEU A 146 19.57 -6.34 -14.02
N ASN A 147 20.64 -5.84 -14.64
CA ASN A 147 21.93 -6.51 -14.55
C ASN A 147 22.36 -6.57 -13.07
N PRO A 148 23.02 -7.65 -12.60
CA PRO A 148 23.40 -7.81 -11.19
C PRO A 148 24.17 -6.61 -10.61
N SER A 149 25.05 -6.00 -11.42
CA SER A 149 25.86 -4.83 -11.06
C SER A 149 25.13 -3.49 -11.14
N ALA A 150 23.93 -3.43 -11.72
CA ALA A 150 23.22 -2.17 -11.88
C ALA A 150 22.66 -1.67 -10.53
N SER A 151 22.64 -0.34 -10.38
CA SER A 151 22.11 0.34 -9.20
C SER A 151 20.58 0.26 -9.17
N VAL A 152 20.06 -0.35 -8.10
CA VAL A 152 18.61 -0.34 -7.83
C VAL A 152 18.13 1.08 -7.56
N SER A 153 18.93 1.84 -6.81
CA SER A 153 18.59 3.20 -6.42
C SER A 153 18.40 4.11 -7.62
N ASP A 154 19.31 4.04 -8.59
CA ASP A 154 19.23 4.83 -9.82
C ASP A 154 17.98 4.46 -10.63
N TRP A 155 17.70 3.17 -10.78
CA TRP A 155 16.50 2.72 -11.48
C TRP A 155 15.22 3.21 -10.79
N VAL A 156 15.14 3.11 -9.46
CA VAL A 156 13.97 3.58 -8.68
C VAL A 156 13.79 5.09 -8.84
N VAL A 157 14.83 5.89 -8.62
CA VAL A 157 14.75 7.36 -8.68
C VAL A 157 14.40 7.83 -10.10
N ASN A 158 15.03 7.25 -11.12
CA ASN A 158 14.71 7.52 -12.52
C ASN A 158 13.28 7.09 -12.88
N THR A 159 12.79 5.99 -12.30
CA THR A 159 11.42 5.56 -12.51
C THR A 159 10.45 6.55 -11.87
N VAL A 160 10.66 6.93 -10.61
CA VAL A 160 9.81 7.86 -9.86
C VAL A 160 9.70 9.22 -10.55
N SER A 161 10.79 9.74 -11.13
CA SER A 161 10.76 11.00 -11.86
C SER A 161 9.81 10.99 -13.06
N THR A 162 9.57 9.81 -13.66
CA THR A 162 8.62 9.65 -14.79
C THR A 162 7.17 9.42 -14.36
N LEU A 163 6.90 9.11 -13.08
CA LEU A 163 5.54 8.80 -12.62
C LEU A 163 4.65 10.05 -12.54
N GLY A 164 5.27 11.24 -12.43
CA GLY A 164 4.59 12.49 -12.15
C GLY A 164 3.75 12.42 -10.88
N SER A 165 2.64 13.16 -10.85
CA SER A 165 1.69 13.17 -9.73
C SER A 165 0.52 12.18 -9.87
N GLY A 166 0.51 11.35 -10.92
CA GLY A 166 -0.61 10.46 -11.24
C GLY A 166 -0.89 9.33 -10.23
N TRP A 167 -0.11 9.24 -9.15
CA TRP A 167 -0.33 8.34 -8.02
C TRP A 167 -0.65 9.09 -6.71
N CYS A 168 -0.94 10.40 -6.78
CA CYS A 168 -1.36 11.26 -5.68
C CYS A 168 -0.39 11.30 -4.48
N PRO A 169 0.86 11.77 -4.66
CA PRO A 169 1.77 12.05 -3.54
C PRO A 169 1.24 13.19 -2.63
N PRO A 170 1.65 13.28 -1.35
CA PRO A 170 2.64 12.44 -0.70
C PRO A 170 2.08 11.08 -0.30
N GLY A 171 2.85 10.04 -0.55
CA GLY A 171 2.56 8.67 -0.16
C GLY A 171 3.86 7.93 0.13
N LEU A 172 3.93 6.62 -0.10
CA LEU A 172 5.20 5.89 0.03
C LEU A 172 5.53 5.14 -1.25
N ILE A 173 6.81 4.87 -1.46
CA ILE A 173 7.29 3.99 -2.53
C ILE A 173 7.70 2.68 -1.89
N SER A 174 7.20 1.56 -2.41
CA SER A 174 7.65 0.23 -1.98
C SER A 174 8.42 -0.46 -3.09
N VAL A 175 9.54 -1.07 -2.74
CA VAL A 175 10.49 -1.70 -3.66
C VAL A 175 10.69 -3.15 -3.25
N GLY A 176 10.46 -4.08 -4.17
CA GLY A 176 10.71 -5.51 -4.01
C GLY A 176 11.91 -5.92 -4.85
N ILE A 177 12.89 -6.61 -4.28
CA ILE A 177 14.15 -6.95 -4.96
C ILE A 177 14.43 -8.44 -4.82
N GLY A 178 14.73 -9.10 -5.94
CA GLY A 178 15.08 -10.52 -5.99
C GLY A 178 13.89 -11.46 -6.15
N GLY A 179 14.12 -12.76 -5.90
CA GLY A 179 13.19 -13.82 -6.30
C GLY A 179 13.03 -13.94 -7.81
N SER A 180 11.79 -14.09 -8.25
CA SER A 180 11.34 -14.06 -9.64
C SER A 180 10.56 -12.76 -9.92
N ALA A 181 10.07 -12.58 -11.15
CA ALA A 181 9.32 -11.37 -11.51
C ALA A 181 8.07 -11.18 -10.65
N GLU A 182 7.29 -12.25 -10.47
CA GLU A 182 6.10 -12.29 -9.64
C GLU A 182 6.44 -12.12 -8.15
N LYS A 183 7.51 -12.75 -7.65
CA LYS A 183 7.90 -12.61 -6.24
C LYS A 183 8.34 -11.18 -5.92
N ALA A 184 9.09 -10.51 -6.79
CA ALA A 184 9.47 -9.11 -6.59
C ALA A 184 8.25 -8.20 -6.48
N MET A 185 7.26 -8.36 -7.37
CA MET A 185 6.01 -7.59 -7.32
C MET A 185 5.22 -7.87 -6.04
N LEU A 186 5.14 -9.13 -5.61
CA LEU A 186 4.47 -9.51 -4.36
C LEU A 186 5.18 -8.91 -3.14
N LEU A 187 6.51 -8.97 -3.06
CA LEU A 187 7.29 -8.34 -1.99
C LEU A 187 7.02 -6.84 -1.89
N ALA A 188 7.06 -6.13 -3.03
CA ALA A 188 6.75 -4.71 -3.07
C ALA A 188 5.31 -4.43 -2.62
N LYS A 189 4.36 -5.29 -2.99
CA LYS A 189 2.94 -5.14 -2.63
C LYS A 189 2.67 -5.42 -1.15
N GLU A 190 3.38 -6.38 -0.56
CA GLU A 190 3.22 -6.71 0.85
C GLU A 190 3.90 -5.65 1.72
N ALA A 191 5.15 -5.27 1.42
CA ALA A 191 5.96 -4.37 2.22
C ALA A 191 5.39 -2.95 2.34
N MET A 192 4.53 -2.51 1.41
CA MET A 192 3.87 -1.20 1.53
C MET A 192 2.84 -1.10 2.66
N ASN A 193 2.45 -2.22 3.27
CA ASN A 193 1.53 -2.25 4.41
C ASN A 193 2.27 -2.25 5.76
N GLU A 194 3.60 -2.15 5.76
CA GLU A 194 4.39 -2.04 6.99
C GLU A 194 4.28 -0.62 7.58
N PRO A 195 4.41 -0.48 8.93
CA PRO A 195 4.28 0.80 9.62
C PRO A 195 5.22 1.86 9.05
N ILE A 196 4.77 3.11 8.92
CA ILE A 196 5.61 4.22 8.48
C ILE A 196 6.54 4.66 9.61
N ASP A 197 7.85 4.55 9.38
CA ASP A 197 8.90 4.64 10.41
C ASP A 197 10.19 5.31 9.92
N MET A 198 10.15 6.01 8.78
CA MET A 198 11.34 6.62 8.17
C MET A 198 12.03 7.64 9.08
N ALA A 199 11.27 8.40 9.88
CA ALA A 199 11.85 9.40 10.78
C ALA A 199 12.66 8.72 11.90
N GLU A 200 12.12 7.65 12.47
CA GLU A 200 12.79 6.80 13.46
C GLU A 200 14.03 6.14 12.84
N LEU A 201 13.91 5.60 11.63
CA LEU A 201 15.03 4.96 10.92
C LEU A 201 16.20 5.93 10.67
N ILE A 202 15.91 7.16 10.21
CA ILE A 202 16.95 8.20 10.02
C ILE A 202 17.64 8.53 11.35
N ALA A 203 16.88 8.63 12.44
CA ALA A 203 17.43 8.95 13.76
C ALA A 203 18.32 7.84 14.33
N MET A 204 17.97 6.58 14.10
CA MET A 204 18.76 5.42 14.53
C MET A 204 19.97 5.17 13.62
N GLY A 205 19.87 5.51 12.33
CA GLY A 205 20.81 5.12 11.30
C GLY A 205 20.56 3.70 10.79
N ALA A 206 21.03 3.41 9.58
CA ALA A 206 20.85 2.10 8.96
C ALA A 206 21.74 1.03 9.61
N SER A 207 21.15 -0.12 9.90
CA SER A 207 21.81 -1.33 10.40
C SER A 207 21.93 -2.43 9.34
N SER A 208 21.21 -2.31 8.22
CA SER A 208 21.24 -3.25 7.10
C SER A 208 21.37 -2.55 5.74
N ALA A 209 21.66 -3.32 4.69
CA ALA A 209 21.72 -2.80 3.32
C ALA A 209 20.33 -2.33 2.84
N GLU A 210 19.26 -3.02 3.25
CA GLU A 210 17.88 -2.63 2.99
C GLU A 210 17.55 -1.29 3.63
N GLU A 211 17.89 -1.10 4.91
CA GLU A 211 17.68 0.17 5.62
C GLU A 211 18.48 1.32 5.01
N GLY A 212 19.74 1.05 4.63
CA GLY A 212 20.56 2.03 3.91
C GLY A 212 19.91 2.46 2.60
N LEU A 213 19.43 1.50 1.81
CA LEU A 213 18.73 1.78 0.56
C LEU A 213 17.40 2.54 0.79
N ARG A 214 16.65 2.23 1.85
CA ARG A 214 15.42 2.96 2.21
C ARG A 214 15.72 4.44 2.46
N ILE A 215 16.72 4.75 3.28
CA ILE A 215 17.12 6.13 3.59
C ILE A 215 17.59 6.85 2.31
N GLU A 216 18.49 6.21 1.55
CA GLU A 216 19.01 6.77 0.30
C GLU A 216 17.88 7.12 -0.68
N LEU A 217 16.95 6.19 -0.90
CA LEU A 217 15.81 6.40 -1.79
C LEU A 217 14.88 7.50 -1.29
N TYR A 218 14.59 7.54 0.02
CA TYR A 218 13.75 8.58 0.62
C TYR A 218 14.33 9.98 0.37
N GLU A 219 15.62 10.16 0.60
CA GLU A 219 16.31 11.43 0.37
C GLU A 219 16.34 11.79 -1.12
N ARG A 220 16.76 10.86 -1.98
CA ARG A 220 16.88 11.09 -3.42
C ARG A 220 15.54 11.38 -4.09
N ILE A 221 14.46 10.68 -3.70
CA ILE A 221 13.13 10.90 -4.26
C ILE A 221 12.58 12.27 -3.84
N ASN A 222 12.74 12.65 -2.57
CA ASN A 222 12.29 13.97 -2.11
C ASN A 222 13.14 15.10 -2.73
N ALA A 223 14.43 14.86 -2.98
CA ALA A 223 15.31 15.79 -3.68
C ALA A 223 14.92 16.06 -5.15
N LEU A 224 14.10 15.20 -5.78
CA LEU A 224 13.54 15.47 -7.11
C LEU A 224 12.61 16.70 -7.11
N GLY A 225 12.13 17.14 -5.95
CA GLY A 225 11.30 18.33 -5.82
C GLY A 225 9.91 18.21 -6.44
N ILE A 226 9.43 17.00 -6.75
CA ILE A 226 8.07 16.77 -7.31
C ILE A 226 7.00 17.34 -6.36
N GLY A 227 7.15 17.06 -5.06
CA GLY A 227 6.30 17.60 -4.00
C GLY A 227 4.87 17.04 -3.99
N ALA A 228 4.09 17.51 -3.02
CA ALA A 228 2.70 17.11 -2.84
C ALA A 228 1.88 17.40 -4.10
N GLN A 229 1.15 16.39 -4.59
CA GLN A 229 0.34 16.43 -5.82
C GLN A 229 1.10 16.88 -7.09
N GLY A 230 2.44 16.87 -7.08
CA GLY A 230 3.26 17.39 -8.19
C GLY A 230 3.35 18.91 -8.27
N LEU A 231 3.01 19.62 -7.18
CA LEU A 231 2.98 21.08 -7.13
C LEU A 231 4.33 21.72 -6.76
N GLY A 232 5.40 20.93 -6.72
CA GLY A 232 6.72 21.35 -6.27
C GLY A 232 6.80 21.49 -4.75
N GLY A 233 7.81 20.92 -4.11
CA GLY A 233 7.95 21.01 -2.65
C GLY A 233 8.93 20.01 -2.08
N LEU A 234 8.96 19.93 -0.75
CA LEU A 234 9.93 19.11 -0.02
C LEU A 234 9.50 17.64 0.10
N THR A 235 8.20 17.36 0.06
CA THR A 235 7.68 16.02 0.36
C THR A 235 6.95 15.43 -0.84
N THR A 236 7.59 14.47 -1.51
CA THR A 236 6.99 13.57 -2.50
C THR A 236 6.62 12.24 -1.85
N VAL A 237 7.48 11.73 -0.97
CA VAL A 237 7.27 10.49 -0.20
C VAL A 237 7.40 10.75 1.30
N VAL A 238 6.56 10.10 2.08
CA VAL A 238 6.65 10.06 3.55
C VAL A 238 7.48 8.88 4.06
N ASP A 239 7.63 7.83 3.25
CA ASP A 239 8.47 6.66 3.54
C ASP A 239 8.89 5.96 2.23
N VAL A 240 9.91 5.10 2.32
CA VAL A 240 10.26 4.11 1.31
C VAL A 240 10.39 2.75 1.98
N LYS A 241 9.73 1.74 1.44
CA LYS A 241 9.83 0.35 1.90
C LYS A 241 10.69 -0.46 0.94
N VAL A 242 11.56 -1.30 1.46
CA VAL A 242 12.42 -2.21 0.70
C VAL A 242 12.26 -3.60 1.28
N ALA A 243 11.91 -4.56 0.45
CA ALA A 243 11.88 -5.99 0.81
C ALA A 243 12.68 -6.80 -0.20
N THR A 244 13.50 -7.72 0.31
CA THR A 244 14.43 -8.53 -0.48
C THR A 244 14.08 -10.01 -0.41
N TYR A 245 14.49 -10.77 -1.42
CA TYR A 245 14.38 -12.23 -1.45
C TYR A 245 15.57 -12.83 -2.23
N PRO A 246 16.06 -14.02 -1.86
CA PRO A 246 17.10 -14.70 -2.63
C PRO A 246 16.76 -14.79 -4.13
N THR A 247 17.74 -14.56 -4.99
CA THR A 247 17.54 -14.53 -6.45
C THR A 247 18.55 -15.40 -7.16
N HIS A 248 18.24 -15.82 -8.38
CA HIS A 248 19.20 -16.49 -9.25
C HIS A 248 20.38 -15.55 -9.55
N ALA A 249 21.61 -16.07 -9.56
CA ALA A 249 22.82 -15.24 -9.69
C ALA A 249 22.87 -14.36 -10.94
N ALA A 250 22.24 -14.81 -12.04
CA ALA A 250 22.15 -14.05 -13.29
C ALA A 250 20.99 -13.02 -13.34
N SER A 251 20.17 -12.92 -12.29
CA SER A 251 18.93 -12.14 -12.31
C SER A 251 18.83 -11.22 -11.10
N LYS A 252 18.44 -9.97 -11.35
CA LYS A 252 18.08 -9.01 -10.30
C LYS A 252 16.69 -8.41 -10.59
N PRO A 253 15.61 -9.18 -10.36
CA PRO A 253 14.25 -8.66 -10.46
C PRO A 253 14.05 -7.50 -9.48
N VAL A 254 13.46 -6.40 -9.96
CA VAL A 254 13.14 -5.23 -9.13
C VAL A 254 11.73 -4.77 -9.49
N ALA A 255 10.89 -4.66 -8.48
CA ALA A 255 9.56 -4.08 -8.57
C ALA A 255 9.50 -2.78 -7.79
N LEU A 256 8.71 -1.83 -8.28
CA LEU A 256 8.39 -0.57 -7.62
C LEU A 256 6.88 -0.40 -7.65
N ILE A 257 6.26 -0.22 -6.49
CA ILE A 257 4.83 0.05 -6.38
C ILE A 257 4.60 1.27 -5.50
N PRO A 258 4.02 2.36 -6.04
CA PRO A 258 3.63 3.50 -5.23
C PRO A 258 2.39 3.21 -4.41
N GLN A 259 2.34 3.73 -3.20
CA GLN A 259 1.14 3.83 -2.37
C GLN A 259 0.71 5.29 -2.30
N CYS A 260 -0.52 5.59 -2.74
CA CYS A 260 -1.04 6.95 -2.80
C CYS A 260 -1.38 7.50 -1.41
N ALA A 261 -1.75 8.79 -1.38
CA ALA A 261 -2.24 9.45 -0.19
C ALA A 261 -3.45 8.76 0.48
N ALA A 262 -4.24 7.97 -0.26
CA ALA A 262 -5.26 7.09 0.33
C ALA A 262 -4.59 5.79 0.83
N ASN A 263 -3.77 5.92 1.87
CA ASN A 263 -3.11 4.79 2.54
C ASN A 263 -4.12 4.03 3.41
N ARG A 264 -4.57 2.87 2.92
CA ARG A 264 -5.71 2.13 3.49
C ARG A 264 -5.36 0.66 3.59
N HIS A 265 -4.86 0.29 4.75
CA HIS A 265 -4.57 -1.09 5.09
C HIS A 265 -4.82 -1.32 6.58
N LEU A 266 -4.98 -2.59 6.94
CA LEU A 266 -5.12 -3.03 8.32
C LEU A 266 -4.54 -4.43 8.42
N LYS A 267 -3.74 -4.64 9.46
CA LYS A 267 -3.19 -5.93 9.83
C LYS A 267 -3.82 -6.40 11.14
N PHE A 268 -4.26 -7.65 11.19
CA PHE A 268 -4.87 -8.24 12.37
C PHE A 268 -4.70 -9.76 12.40
N THR A 269 -4.92 -10.35 13.58
CA THR A 269 -4.75 -11.79 13.80
C THR A 269 -6.04 -12.39 14.33
N LEU A 270 -6.41 -13.56 13.82
CA LEU A 270 -7.50 -14.40 14.30
C LEU A 270 -6.90 -15.60 15.02
N ASP A 271 -7.29 -15.80 16.28
CA ASP A 271 -6.84 -16.90 17.16
C ASP A 271 -7.96 -17.87 17.57
N GLY A 272 -9.18 -17.63 17.06
CA GLY A 272 -10.37 -18.41 17.38
C GLY A 272 -11.23 -17.82 18.51
N SER A 273 -10.86 -16.68 19.12
CA SER A 273 -11.66 -16.04 20.17
C SER A 273 -12.90 -15.29 19.64
N GLY A 274 -12.99 -15.08 18.33
CA GLY A 274 -14.08 -14.37 17.67
C GLY A 274 -13.59 -13.27 16.72
N PRO A 275 -14.50 -12.36 16.29
CA PRO A 275 -14.12 -11.19 15.49
C PRO A 275 -13.21 -10.26 16.28
N ILE A 276 -12.28 -9.62 15.58
CA ILE A 276 -11.50 -8.52 16.15
C ILE A 276 -12.39 -7.33 16.45
N THR A 277 -12.02 -6.54 17.46
CA THR A 277 -12.60 -5.21 17.69
C THR A 277 -11.59 -4.16 17.28
N LEU A 278 -11.98 -3.27 16.37
CA LEU A 278 -11.16 -2.13 15.94
C LEU A 278 -11.48 -0.94 16.83
N GLN A 279 -10.44 -0.30 17.37
CA GLN A 279 -10.53 0.93 18.16
C GLN A 279 -10.10 2.12 17.32
#